data_AF-A0A8H7TUX4-F1
#
_entry.id   AF-A0A8H7TUX4-F1
#
_cell.length_a   1.000
_cell.length_b   1.000
_cell.length_c   1.000
_cell.angle_alpha   90.00
_cell.angle_beta   90.00
_cell.angle_gamma   90.00
#
_symmetry.space_group_name_H-M   'P 1'
#
loop_
_entity.id
_entity.type
_entity.pdbx_description
1 polymer ?
#
loop_
_entity_poly.entity_id
_entity_poly.type
_entity_poly.pdbx_seq_one_letter_code
_entity_poly.pdbx_strand_id
1 'polypeptide(L)' 'MPREVADIKKFIEICRRKDASSARIKKNKKVGNVKFKDSEKAEKLKQSLPPNRSTALTITEVPQKA' A
#
# COMPACT_ATOMS: atom_id res chain seq x y z
N MET A 1 -8.22 -9.58 13.83
CA MET A 1 -7.51 -10.58 13.00
C MET A 1 -6.98 -9.92 11.74
N PRO A 2 -5.69 -10.08 11.40
CA PRO A 2 -5.15 -9.61 10.13
C PRO A 2 -5.76 -10.41 8.96
N ARG A 3 -6.03 -9.73 7.83
CA ARG A 3 -6.55 -10.34 6.61
C ARG A 3 -5.69 -9.94 5.42
N GLU A 4 -5.48 -10.89 4.52
CA GLU A 4 -4.79 -10.63 3.26
C GLU A 4 -5.76 -10.10 2.20
N VAL A 5 -5.31 -9.13 1.41
CA VAL A 5 -6.03 -8.60 0.25
C VAL A 5 -5.20 -8.93 -0.99
N ALA A 6 -5.72 -9.80 -1.86
CA ALA A 6 -5.04 -10.20 -3.10
C ALA A 6 -5.34 -9.26 -4.27
N ASP A 7 -6.55 -8.67 -4.29
CA ASP A 7 -6.99 -7.79 -5.37
C ASP A 7 -6.63 -6.33 -5.10
N ILE A 8 -5.98 -5.69 -6.08
CA ILE A 8 -5.59 -4.28 -6.03
C ILE A 8 -6.79 -3.33 -5.96
N LYS A 9 -7.92 -3.63 -6.61
CA LYS A 9 -9.11 -2.77 -6.59
C LYS A 9 -9.70 -2.70 -5.19
N LYS A 10 -9.78 -3.85 -4.53
CA LYS A 10 -10.23 -3.97 -3.14
C LYS A 10 -9.28 -3.25 -2.18
N PHE A 11 -7.97 -3.29 -2.45
CA PHE A 11 -6.99 -2.53 -1.67
C PHE A 11 -7.23 -1.01 -1.78
N ILE A 12 -7.43 -0.49 -2.99
CA ILE A 12 -7.72 0.94 -3.20
C ILE A 12 -9.05 1.35 -2.54
N GLU A 13 -10.07 0.50 -2.58
CA GLU A 13 -11.34 0.75 -1.89
C GLU A 13 -11.16 0.85 -0.37
N ILE A 14 -10.38 -0.06 0.23
CA ILE A 14 -10.05 -0.01 1.66
C ILE A 14 -9.32 1.29 2.01
N CYS A 15 -8.38 1.72 1.18
CA CYS A 15 -7.67 2.99 1.33
C CYS A 15 -8.56 4.22 1.10
N ARG A 16 -9.80 4.10 0.64
CA ARG A 16 -10.73 5.24 0.52
C ARG A 16 -11.72 5.33 1.68
N ARG A 17 -11.76 4.33 2.57
CA ARG A 17 -12.69 4.33 3.70
C ARG A 17 -12.26 5.31 4.79
N LYS A 18 -13.24 5.89 5.49
CA LYS A 18 -13.00 6.87 6.57
C LYS A 18 -12.25 6.32 7.79
N ASP A 19 -12.33 5.01 8.01
CA ASP A 19 -11.69 4.31 9.12
C ASP A 19 -10.23 3.92 8.82
N ALA A 20 -9.79 4.05 7.57
CA ALA A 20 -8.41 3.84 7.20
C ALA A 20 -7.58 5.08 7.55
N SER A 21 -6.67 4.96 8.53
CA SER A 21 -5.85 6.08 9.03
C SER A 21 -4.37 6.01 8.64
N SER A 22 -3.84 4.82 8.29
CA SER A 22 -2.42 4.69 7.93
C SER A 22 -2.19 3.56 6.94
N ALA A 23 -1.28 3.77 5.99
CA ALA A 23 -0.79 2.74 5.08
C ALA A 23 0.73 2.65 5.18
N ARG A 24 1.26 1.43 5.30
CA ARG A 24 2.70 1.18 5.41
C ARG A 24 3.16 0.38 4.20
N ILE A 25 4.12 0.92 3.47
CA ILE A 25 4.71 0.25 2.31
C ILE A 25 6.07 -0.29 2.74
N LYS A 26 6.22 -1.62 2.69
CA LYS A 26 7.48 -2.32 2.97
C LYS A 26 7.99 -2.96 1.69
N LYS A 27 9.19 -2.56 1.26
CA LYS A 27 9.89 -3.21 0.15
C LYS A 27 10.57 -4.47 0.69
N ASN A 28 10.18 -5.65 0.21
CA ASN A 28 10.85 -6.90 0.55
C ASN A 28 11.97 -7.19 -0.46
N LYS A 29 13.18 -7.50 0.04
CA LYS A 29 14.35 -7.83 -0.81
C LYS A 29 14.30 -9.26 -1.40
N LYS A 30 13.46 -10.14 -0.86
CA LYS A 30 13.30 -11.53 -1.33
C LYS A 30 12.39 -11.59 -2.56
N VAL A 31 12.99 -11.92 -3.70
CA VAL A 31 12.42 -11.89 -5.07
C VAL A 31 11.22 -12.84 -5.28
N GLY A 32 11.00 -13.82 -4.41
CA GLY A 32 9.98 -14.87 -4.60
C GLY A 32 8.53 -14.47 -4.29
N ASN A 33 8.29 -13.53 -3.37
CA ASN A 33 6.94 -13.18 -2.88
C ASN A 33 6.57 -11.71 -3.13
N VAL A 34 7.27 -11.02 -4.03
CA VAL A 34 6.97 -9.60 -4.33
C VAL A 34 5.80 -9.55 -5.30
N LYS A 35 4.59 -9.32 -4.79
CA LYS A 35 3.37 -9.09 -5.61
C LYS A 35 3.49 -7.87 -6.55
N PHE A 36 4.50 -7.02 -6.34
CA PHE A 36 4.88 -5.89 -7.21
C PHE A 36 6.32 -6.07 -7.70
N LYS A 37 6.51 -6.90 -8.73
CA LYS A 37 7.85 -7.18 -9.29
C LYS A 37 8.48 -5.93 -9.94
N ASP A 38 7.66 -5.01 -10.43
CA ASP A 38 8.09 -3.76 -11.07
C ASP A 38 8.03 -2.58 -10.10
N SER A 39 9.15 -1.88 -9.95
CA SER A 39 9.27 -0.61 -9.24
C SER A 39 8.25 0.43 -9.71
N GLU A 40 7.95 0.44 -11.00
CA GLU A 40 7.01 1.38 -11.64
C GLU A 40 5.55 1.15 -11.21
N LYS A 41 5.15 -0.12 -11.02
CA LYS A 41 3.79 -0.47 -10.55
C LYS A 41 3.59 -0.06 -9.09
N ALA A 42 4.63 -0.11 -8.28
CA ALA A 42 4.59 0.35 -6.89
C ALA A 42 4.40 1.89 -6.82
N GLU A 43 5.06 2.64 -7.70
CA GLU A 43 4.87 4.10 -7.80
C GLU A 43 3.47 4.46 -8.29
N LYS A 44 2.94 3.76 -9.30
CA LYS A 44 1.53 3.93 -9.74
C LYS A 44 0.53 3.62 -8.63
N LEU A 45 0.81 2.63 -7.78
CA LEU A 45 -0.01 2.33 -6.60
C LEU A 45 0.03 3.50 -5.60
N LYS A 46 1.20 4.06 -5.31
CA LYS A 46 1.33 5.24 -4.45
C LYS A 46 0.54 6.43 -4.98
N GLN A 47 0.55 6.64 -6.30
CA GLN A 47 -0.24 7.69 -6.96
C GLN A 47 -1.75 7.41 -6.94
N SER A 48 -2.13 6.14 -6.97
CA SER A 48 -3.54 5.71 -6.93
C SER A 48 -4.14 5.76 -5.53
N LEU A 49 -3.30 5.79 -4.49
CA LEU A 49 -3.73 6.05 -3.13
C LEU A 49 -4.15 7.53 -3.02
N PRO A 50 -5.31 7.83 -2.42
CA PRO A 50 -5.85 9.18 -2.41
C PRO A 50 -4.90 10.14 -1.66
N PRO A 51 -4.30 11.15 -2.33
CA PRO A 51 -3.35 12.01 -1.66
C PRO A 51 -4.00 13.15 -0.87
N ASN A 52 -5.16 13.72 -1.29
CA ASN A 52 -5.52 15.06 -0.81
C ASN A 52 -7.00 15.43 -1.00
N ARG A 53 -7.98 14.82 -0.28
CA ARG A 53 -9.27 15.55 -0.11
C ARG A 53 -10.23 15.18 1.03
N SER A 54 -10.12 14.06 1.74
CA SER A 54 -11.09 13.81 2.85
C SER A 54 -10.65 12.85 3.96
N THR A 55 -9.49 12.20 3.88
CA THR A 55 -9.07 11.21 4.88
C THR A 55 -7.55 11.27 5.05
N ALA A 56 -7.09 11.58 6.26
CA ALA A 56 -5.68 11.69 6.62
C ALA A 56 -5.00 10.31 6.65
N LEU A 57 -4.82 9.68 5.49
CA LEU A 57 -4.02 8.47 5.37
C LEU A 57 -2.54 8.85 5.36
N THR A 58 -1.86 8.60 6.47
CA THR A 58 -0.40 8.76 6.52
C THR A 58 0.26 7.56 5.83
N ILE A 59 0.92 7.81 4.68
CA ILE A 59 1.74 6.81 4.00
C ILE A 59 3.14 6.84 4.60
N THR A 60 3.58 5.72 5.17
CA THR A 60 4.95 5.56 5.67
C THR A 60 5.69 4.49 4.89
N GLU A 61 6.80 4.87 4.27
CA GLU A 61 7.77 3.93 3.73
C GLU A 61 8.66 3.45 4.86
N VAL A 62 8.71 2.14 5.07
CA VAL A 62 9.53 1.59 6.14
C VAL A 62 10.55 0.62 5.56
N PRO A 63 11.85 0.86 5.84
CA PRO A 63 12.89 -0.06 5.43
C PRO A 63 12.65 -1.41 6.12
N GLN A 64 12.88 -2.49 5.37
CA GLN A 64 12.89 -3.82 5.96
C GLN A 64 14.02 -3.87 7.00
N LYS A 65 13.68 -3.96 8.30
CA LYS A 65 14.66 -4.30 9.35
C LYS A 65 15.32 -5.64 8.98
N ALA A 66 16.64 -5.64 9.04
CA ALA A 66 17.50 -6.80 8.83
C ALA A 66 17.13 -7.93 9.78
#